data_AF-A0AAE8MHW9-F1
#
_entry.id   AF-A0AAE8MHW9-F1
#
_cell.length_a   1.000
_cell.length_b   1.000
_cell.length_c   1.000
_cell.angle_alpha   90.00
_cell.angle_beta   90.00
_cell.angle_gamma   90.00
#
_symmetry.space_group_name_H-M   'P 1'
#
loop_
_entity.id
_entity.type
_entity.pdbx_description
1 polymer ?
#
loop_
_entity_poly.entity_id
_entity_poly.type
_entity_poly.pdbx_seq_one_letter_code
_entity_poly.pdbx_strand_id
1 'polypeptide(L)'
;MGVQHPELPKASGLRCNRPKREGPFLSSIAIHTTCHMLSSYLLMAIWAVAFQPLLTAAEVNALQLYRSEPSQGDVSYANMVYFVNWGIYERNFQPKDLPASSITHVLYAFMNVQNDGTVFTGDTYADLEKHYDGDSK
;
A
#
# COMPACT_ATOMS: atom_id res chain seq x y z
N MET A 1 -19.61 29.19 40.95
CA MET A 1 -20.26 29.77 39.76
C MET A 1 -19.50 31.03 39.40
N GLY A 2 -18.97 31.11 38.18
CA GLY A 2 -18.17 32.24 37.71
C GLY A 2 -17.71 31.98 36.29
N VAL A 3 -18.66 31.92 35.37
CA VAL A 3 -18.46 31.71 33.93
C VAL A 3 -17.84 32.98 33.36
N GLN A 4 -16.64 32.87 32.75
CA GLN A 4 -16.06 33.93 31.94
C GLN A 4 -16.49 33.72 30.48
N HIS A 5 -17.37 34.61 30.01
CA HIS A 5 -17.71 34.81 28.61
C HIS A 5 -16.72 35.81 27.98
N PRO A 6 -16.09 35.50 26.84
CA PRO A 6 -15.41 36.52 26.03
C PRO A 6 -16.34 37.12 24.97
N GLU A 7 -16.39 38.46 24.91
CA GLU A 7 -17.10 39.25 23.90
C GLU A 7 -16.36 39.28 22.55
N LEU A 8 -17.12 39.27 21.45
CA LEU A 8 -16.65 39.48 20.07
C LEU A 8 -17.13 40.86 19.55
N PRO A 9 -16.26 41.69 18.94
CA PRO A 9 -16.69 42.96 18.35
C PRO A 9 -17.29 42.77 16.95
N LYS A 10 -18.40 43.48 16.71
CA LYS A 10 -19.25 43.41 15.51
C LYS A 10 -18.77 44.43 14.45
N ALA A 11 -18.37 43.94 13.27
CA ALA A 11 -18.00 44.78 12.12
C ALA A 11 -19.25 45.26 11.35
N SER A 12 -19.30 46.56 11.02
CA SER A 12 -20.45 47.22 10.42
C SER A 12 -20.09 47.86 9.07
N GLY A 13 -20.88 47.55 8.04
CA GLY A 13 -21.26 48.48 6.98
C GLY A 13 -20.41 48.53 5.72
N LEU A 14 -20.91 47.97 4.61
CA LEU A 14 -20.73 48.55 3.27
C LEU A 14 -22.02 48.42 2.44
N ARG A 15 -22.41 49.57 1.89
CA ARG A 15 -23.66 49.88 1.17
C ARG A 15 -23.50 49.53 -0.32
N CYS A 16 -24.42 48.75 -0.89
CA CYS A 16 -24.41 48.37 -2.31
C CYS A 16 -24.91 49.50 -3.22
N ASN A 17 -24.14 49.84 -4.26
CA ASN A 17 -24.56 50.73 -5.35
C ASN A 17 -24.80 49.88 -6.61
N ARG A 18 -25.99 50.01 -7.23
CA ARG A 18 -26.43 49.21 -8.40
C ARG A 18 -25.85 49.79 -9.70
N PRO A 19 -25.22 49.00 -10.60
CA PRO A 19 -24.73 49.51 -11.87
C PRO A 19 -25.80 49.51 -12.97
N LYS A 20 -25.56 50.44 -13.90
CA LYS A 20 -26.41 50.93 -15.00
C LYS A 20 -26.42 49.95 -16.17
N ARG A 21 -27.59 49.82 -16.83
CA ARG A 21 -27.92 48.86 -17.89
C ARG A 21 -27.29 49.31 -19.23
N GLU A 22 -26.38 48.51 -19.82
CA GLU A 22 -25.73 48.77 -21.11
C GLU A 22 -26.29 47.90 -22.25
N GLY A 23 -26.24 48.41 -23.49
CA GLY A 23 -26.99 47.94 -24.68
C GLY A 23 -26.41 46.74 -25.47
N PRO A 24 -27.02 46.40 -26.63
CA PRO A 24 -27.08 45.03 -27.18
C PRO A 24 -25.86 44.56 -27.99
N PHE A 25 -24.83 45.40 -28.18
CA PHE A 25 -23.64 45.04 -28.99
C PHE A 25 -22.75 43.99 -28.33
N LEU A 26 -22.85 43.79 -27.01
CA LEU A 26 -22.10 42.77 -26.28
C LEU A 26 -22.67 41.35 -26.43
N SER A 27 -23.89 41.19 -26.94
CA SER A 27 -24.55 39.88 -27.03
C SER A 27 -23.98 38.99 -28.15
N SER A 28 -23.67 39.55 -29.31
CA SER A 28 -23.31 38.76 -30.50
C SER A 28 -21.90 38.14 -30.42
N ILE A 29 -20.94 38.87 -29.83
CA ILE A 29 -19.57 38.37 -29.58
C ILE A 29 -19.57 37.33 -28.45
N ALA A 30 -20.43 37.51 -27.44
CA ALA A 30 -20.61 36.53 -26.38
C ALA A 30 -21.17 35.20 -26.91
N ILE A 31 -22.08 35.21 -27.89
CA ILE A 31 -22.68 34.00 -28.48
C ILE A 31 -21.64 33.20 -29.31
N HIS A 32 -20.79 33.86 -30.09
CA HIS A 32 -19.74 33.16 -30.85
C HIS A 32 -18.67 32.56 -29.92
N THR A 33 -18.24 33.31 -28.90
CA THR A 33 -17.20 32.86 -27.98
C THR A 33 -17.70 31.73 -27.06
N THR A 34 -18.97 31.76 -26.66
CA THR A 34 -19.60 30.68 -25.86
C THR A 34 -19.78 29.40 -26.69
N CYS A 35 -20.10 29.50 -27.98
CA CYS A 35 -20.26 28.32 -28.84
C CYS A 35 -18.95 27.52 -29.01
N HIS A 36 -17.82 28.21 -29.18
CA HIS A 36 -16.50 27.56 -29.26
C HIS A 36 -16.08 26.92 -27.93
N MET A 37 -16.42 27.56 -26.80
CA MET A 37 -16.14 27.02 -25.47
C MET A 37 -16.99 25.77 -25.20
N LEU A 38 -18.28 25.78 -25.53
CA LEU A 38 -19.16 24.62 -25.32
C LEU A 38 -18.72 23.41 -26.16
N SER A 39 -18.22 23.63 -27.38
CA SER A 39 -17.70 22.58 -28.24
C SER A 39 -16.45 21.90 -27.66
N SER A 40 -15.50 22.68 -27.14
CA SER A 40 -14.30 22.12 -26.50
C SER A 40 -14.63 21.42 -25.18
N TYR A 41 -15.57 21.94 -24.39
CA TYR A 41 -16.06 21.28 -23.18
C TYR A 41 -16.76 19.94 -23.49
N LEU A 42 -17.52 19.85 -24.58
CA LEU A 42 -18.17 18.61 -24.99
C LEU A 42 -17.15 17.55 -25.42
N LEU A 43 -16.11 17.93 -26.17
CA LEU A 43 -15.03 17.02 -26.55
C LEU A 43 -14.23 16.54 -25.34
N MET A 44 -13.89 17.42 -24.41
CA MET A 44 -13.20 17.05 -23.16
C MET A 44 -14.06 16.14 -22.27
N ALA A 45 -15.38 16.35 -22.24
CA ALA A 45 -16.31 15.48 -21.52
C ALA A 45 -16.38 14.07 -22.14
N ILE A 46 -16.37 13.97 -23.47
CA ILE A 46 -16.32 12.68 -24.18
C ILE A 46 -15.03 11.93 -23.85
N TRP A 47 -13.88 12.62 -23.84
CA TRP A 47 -12.61 12.03 -23.44
C TRP A 47 -12.61 11.59 -21.97
N ALA A 48 -13.16 12.39 -21.06
CA ALA A 48 -13.24 12.04 -19.64
C ALA A 48 -14.13 10.80 -19.40
N VAL A 49 -15.28 10.69 -20.09
CA VAL A 49 -16.18 9.53 -19.97
C VAL A 49 -15.59 8.28 -20.61
N ALA A 50 -14.89 8.41 -21.74
CA ALA A 50 -14.22 7.29 -22.40
C ALA A 50 -12.99 6.78 -21.62
N PHE A 51 -12.34 7.63 -20.82
CA PHE A 51 -11.19 7.26 -20.00
C PHE A 51 -11.56 6.75 -18.59
N GLN A 52 -12.79 7.03 -18.14
CA GLN A 52 -13.32 6.56 -16.86
C GLN A 52 -13.24 5.03 -16.65
N PRO A 53 -13.63 4.17 -17.63
CA PRO A 53 -13.60 2.72 -17.42
C PRO A 53 -12.18 2.15 -17.24
N LEU A 54 -11.12 2.85 -17.64
CA LEU A 54 -9.74 2.40 -17.46
C LEU A 54 -9.24 2.56 -16.01
N LEU A 55 -9.64 3.65 -15.34
CA LEU A 55 -9.31 3.82 -13.91
C LEU A 55 -10.10 2.85 -13.03
N THR A 56 -11.40 2.65 -13.33
CA THR A 56 -12.23 1.76 -12.51
C THR A 56 -11.85 0.28 -12.68
N ALA A 57 -11.37 -0.13 -13.87
CA ALA A 57 -10.90 -1.48 -14.13
C ALA A 57 -9.65 -1.87 -13.31
N ALA A 58 -8.77 -0.92 -13.00
CA ALA A 58 -7.59 -1.19 -12.18
C ALA A 58 -7.95 -1.48 -10.71
N GLU A 59 -8.96 -0.78 -10.19
CA GLU A 59 -9.42 -0.92 -8.79
C GLU A 59 -10.15 -2.25 -8.54
N VAL A 60 -10.95 -2.74 -9.50
CA VAL A 60 -11.63 -4.04 -9.36
C VAL A 60 -10.66 -5.22 -9.31
N ASN A 61 -9.54 -5.17 -10.05
CA ASN A 61 -8.52 -6.21 -9.99
C ASN A 61 -7.77 -6.22 -8.63
N ALA A 62 -7.42 -5.05 -8.12
CA ALA A 62 -6.73 -4.93 -6.83
C ALA A 62 -7.59 -5.42 -5.65
N LEU A 63 -8.89 -5.08 -5.65
CA LEU A 63 -9.81 -5.55 -4.62
C LEU A 63 -10.15 -7.04 -4.76
N GLN A 64 -10.14 -7.59 -5.96
CA GLN A 64 -10.36 -9.03 -6.17
C GLN A 64 -9.16 -9.88 -5.72
N LEU A 65 -7.93 -9.39 -5.89
CA LEU A 65 -6.75 -10.01 -5.29
C LEU A 65 -6.82 -9.96 -3.76
N TYR A 66 -7.29 -8.86 -3.19
CA TYR A 66 -7.47 -8.73 -1.73
C TYR A 66 -8.62 -9.57 -1.15
N ARG A 67 -9.71 -9.79 -1.91
CA ARG A 67 -10.89 -10.57 -1.51
C ARG A 67 -10.77 -12.08 -1.81
N SER A 68 -9.58 -12.56 -2.19
CA SER A 68 -9.34 -14.00 -2.18
C SER A 68 -9.33 -14.51 -0.73
N GLU A 69 -10.52 -14.68 -0.15
CA GLU A 69 -10.66 -15.41 1.10
C GLU A 69 -10.31 -16.87 0.80
N PRO A 70 -9.42 -17.49 1.60
CA PRO A 70 -9.15 -18.91 1.43
C PRO A 70 -10.48 -19.64 1.58
N SER A 71 -10.84 -20.48 0.60
CA SER A 71 -11.98 -21.38 0.72
C SER A 71 -11.84 -22.14 2.04
N GLN A 72 -12.89 -22.15 2.89
CA GLN A 72 -12.88 -22.84 4.18
C GLN A 72 -12.53 -24.35 4.09
N GLY A 73 -12.47 -24.92 2.89
CA GLY A 73 -12.08 -26.30 2.62
C GLY A 73 -10.56 -26.56 2.50
N ASP A 74 -9.72 -25.53 2.32
CA ASP A 74 -8.29 -25.69 2.01
C ASP A 74 -7.36 -24.89 2.93
N VAL A 75 -7.81 -24.54 4.14
CA VAL A 75 -6.98 -23.82 5.11
C VAL A 75 -6.02 -24.80 5.79
N SER A 76 -4.83 -25.00 5.19
CA SER A 76 -3.72 -25.70 5.83
C SER A 76 -3.01 -24.78 6.81
N TYR A 77 -2.83 -25.22 8.05
CA TYR A 77 -2.13 -24.45 9.07
C TYR A 77 -0.60 -24.56 8.89
N ALA A 78 0.10 -23.44 9.06
CA ALA A 78 1.54 -23.44 9.14
C ALA A 78 2.00 -23.77 10.57
N ASN A 79 2.85 -24.79 10.72
CA ASN A 79 3.63 -25.05 11.93
C ASN A 79 5.09 -24.74 11.62
N MET A 80 5.58 -23.59 12.09
CA MET A 80 6.91 -23.08 11.80
C MET A 80 7.78 -23.10 13.05
N VAL A 81 9.03 -23.54 12.93
CA VAL A 81 10.00 -23.54 14.05
C VAL A 81 11.29 -22.85 13.63
N TYR A 82 11.97 -22.23 14.60
CA TYR A 82 13.32 -21.72 14.39
C TYR A 82 14.35 -22.81 14.69
N PHE A 83 15.26 -23.04 13.75
CA PHE A 83 16.46 -23.84 13.98
C PHE A 83 17.66 -22.91 14.07
N VAL A 84 18.24 -22.83 15.25
CA VAL A 84 19.39 -21.95 15.52
C VAL A 84 20.69 -22.68 15.25
N ASN A 85 21.56 -22.13 14.41
CA ASN A 85 22.79 -22.81 13.97
C ASN A 85 23.74 -23.12 15.15
N TRP A 86 23.82 -22.25 16.16
CA TRP A 86 24.60 -22.51 17.38
C TRP A 86 24.01 -23.61 18.29
N GLY A 87 22.82 -24.14 17.98
CA GLY A 87 22.19 -25.24 18.71
C GLY A 87 22.95 -26.57 18.61
N ILE A 88 23.78 -26.73 17.58
CA ILE A 88 24.53 -27.97 17.33
C ILE A 88 25.71 -28.19 18.30
N TYR A 89 26.12 -27.14 19.02
CA TYR A 89 27.28 -27.16 19.92
C TYR A 89 26.89 -27.69 21.31
N GLU A 90 26.88 -26.84 22.34
CA GLU A 90 26.63 -27.25 23.73
C GLU A 90 25.23 -27.85 23.95
N ARG A 91 24.24 -27.35 23.20
CA ARG A 91 22.87 -27.89 23.27
C ARG A 91 22.76 -29.26 22.59
N ASN A 92 23.72 -29.59 21.73
CA ASN A 92 23.79 -30.84 20.98
C ASN A 92 22.47 -31.20 20.29
N PHE A 93 21.76 -30.20 19.78
CA PHE A 93 20.51 -30.38 19.04
C PHE A 93 20.83 -30.27 17.55
N GLN A 94 20.83 -31.42 16.86
CA GLN A 94 21.27 -31.55 15.49
C GLN A 94 20.06 -31.40 14.53
N PRO A 95 20.28 -31.05 13.24
CA PRO A 95 19.17 -30.93 12.27
C PRO A 95 18.31 -32.20 12.18
N LYS A 96 18.92 -33.38 12.36
CA LYS A 96 18.22 -34.68 12.36
C LYS A 96 17.27 -34.88 13.54
N ASP A 97 17.39 -34.09 14.60
CA ASP A 97 16.54 -34.18 15.79
C ASP A 97 15.23 -33.39 15.64
N LEU A 98 15.06 -32.64 14.53
CA LEU A 98 13.81 -31.94 14.23
C LEU A 98 12.66 -32.93 13.98
N PRO A 99 11.47 -32.72 14.58
CA PRO A 99 10.29 -33.55 14.34
C PRO A 99 9.63 -33.19 13.00
N ALA A 100 10.33 -33.47 11.89
CA ALA A 100 9.98 -33.06 10.53
C ALA A 100 8.58 -33.50 10.07
N SER A 101 8.02 -34.57 10.65
CA SER A 101 6.66 -35.03 10.36
C SER A 101 5.56 -34.10 10.89
N SER A 102 5.87 -33.25 11.86
CA SER A 102 4.91 -32.35 12.52
C SER A 102 5.09 -30.89 12.14
N ILE A 103 6.20 -30.54 11.49
CA ILE A 103 6.58 -29.18 11.12
C ILE A 103 6.30 -28.99 9.64
N THR A 104 5.75 -27.84 9.26
CA THR A 104 5.58 -27.49 7.84
C THR A 104 6.69 -26.57 7.33
N HIS A 105 7.31 -25.76 8.21
CA HIS A 105 8.41 -24.88 7.82
C HIS A 105 9.50 -24.82 8.89
N VAL A 106 10.76 -24.83 8.46
CA VAL A 106 11.92 -24.57 9.31
C VAL A 106 12.51 -23.21 8.93
N LEU A 107 12.64 -22.33 9.92
CA LEU A 107 13.25 -21.03 9.81
C LEU A 107 14.70 -21.14 10.31
N TYR A 108 15.65 -21.20 9.38
CA TYR A 108 17.08 -21.23 9.73
C TYR A 108 17.50 -19.89 10.31
N ALA A 109 18.11 -19.89 11.49
CA ALA A 109 18.40 -18.66 12.22
C ALA A 109 19.79 -18.64 12.87
N PHE A 110 20.47 -17.50 12.95
CA PHE A 110 20.20 -16.25 12.23
C PHE A 110 21.25 -16.02 11.15
N MET A 111 20.84 -15.41 10.04
CA MET A 111 21.75 -14.85 9.06
C MET A 111 22.10 -13.41 9.46
N ASN A 112 23.35 -13.02 9.23
CA ASN A 112 23.82 -11.66 9.49
C ASN A 112 23.61 -10.77 8.27
N VAL A 113 23.57 -9.46 8.49
CA VAL A 113 23.37 -8.45 7.45
C VAL A 113 24.45 -7.38 7.58
N GLN A 114 25.13 -7.08 6.48
CA GLN A 114 26.11 -6.00 6.39
C GLN A 114 25.42 -4.64 6.24
N ASN A 115 26.18 -3.55 6.42
CA ASN A 115 25.64 -2.19 6.30
C ASN A 115 25.12 -1.85 4.90
N ASP A 116 25.63 -2.55 3.87
CA ASP A 116 25.18 -2.43 2.47
C ASP A 116 23.96 -3.31 2.15
N GLY A 117 23.46 -4.06 3.13
CA GLY A 117 22.34 -4.99 2.98
C GLY A 117 22.73 -6.41 2.54
N THR A 118 24.01 -6.68 2.31
CA THR A 118 24.48 -8.03 1.93
C THR A 118 24.29 -9.00 3.08
N VAL A 119 23.60 -10.11 2.83
CA VAL A 119 23.37 -11.18 3.82
C VAL A 119 24.54 -12.17 3.80
N PHE A 120 25.01 -12.56 4.98
CA PHE A 120 26.13 -13.50 5.13
C PHE A 120 25.96 -14.42 6.34
N THR A 121 26.63 -15.57 6.30
CA THR A 121 26.64 -16.52 7.43
C THR A 121 27.44 -15.96 8.60
N GLY A 122 26.92 -16.12 9.82
CA GLY A 122 27.65 -15.81 11.05
C GLY A 122 28.54 -16.93 11.57
N ASP A 123 28.36 -18.15 11.07
CA ASP A 123 29.05 -19.35 11.54
C ASP A 123 29.20 -20.35 10.37
N THR A 124 30.32 -20.24 9.64
CA THR A 124 30.56 -21.10 8.47
C THR A 124 30.69 -22.56 8.85
N TYR A 125 31.19 -22.85 10.05
CA TYR A 125 31.35 -24.23 10.49
C TYR A 125 30.00 -24.92 10.67
N ALA A 126 29.09 -24.29 11.44
CA ALA A 126 27.75 -24.83 11.64
C ALA A 126 26.95 -24.92 10.34
N ASP A 127 27.11 -23.92 9.47
CA ASP A 127 26.27 -23.75 8.29
C ASP A 127 26.74 -24.59 7.09
N LEU A 128 28.06 -24.73 6.88
CA LEU A 128 28.62 -25.22 5.61
C LEU A 128 29.70 -26.30 5.76
N GLU A 129 30.49 -26.29 6.84
CA GLU A 129 31.69 -27.14 6.94
C GLU A 129 31.48 -28.41 7.79
N LYS A 130 30.51 -28.39 8.72
CA LYS A 130 30.26 -29.53 9.60
C LYS A 130 29.64 -30.68 8.82
N HIS A 131 30.38 -31.78 8.78
CA HIS A 131 29.90 -33.02 8.22
C HIS A 131 29.01 -33.82 9.17
N TYR A 132 27.97 -34.43 8.61
CA TYR A 132 27.05 -35.32 9.31
C TYR A 132 27.13 -36.73 8.76
N ASP A 133 26.79 -37.72 9.59
CA ASP A 133 26.79 -39.12 9.17
C ASP A 133 25.90 -39.33 7.94
N GLY A 134 26.50 -39.81 6.86
CA GLY A 134 25.80 -40.07 5.59
C GLY A 134 25.90 -38.95 4.55
N ASP A 135 26.65 -37.88 4.82
CA ASP A 135 26.98 -36.88 3.80
C ASP A 135 28.11 -37.34 2.85
N SER A 136 28.07 -36.83 1.62
CA SER A 136 29.19 -36.94 0.67
C SER A 136 30.26 -35.91 1.04
N LYS A 137 31.48 -36.40 1.22
CA LYS A 137 32.69 -35.63 1.55
C LYS A 137 32.99 -34.53 0.53
#